data_AF-A0A7C3SLP6-F1
#
_entry.id   AF-A0A7C3SLP6-F1
#
_cell.length_a   1.000
_cell.length_b   1.000
_cell.length_c   1.000
_cell.angle_alpha   90.00
_cell.angle_beta   90.00
_cell.angle_gamma   90.00
#
_symmetry.space_group_name_H-M   'P 1'
#
loop_
_entity.id
_entity.type
_entity.pdbx_description
1 polymer ?
#
loop_
_entity_poly.entity_id
_entity_poly.type
_entity_poly.pdbx_seq_one_letter_code
_entity_poly.pdbx_strand_id
1 'polypeptide(L)'
;MTLGRAPVVFRRVLGLDILPGSSAEAGEPLYACAVVSEGRVVERLEVVRWSEVASLAARYGVDAVALDNVRELGGESEIAALMRSLPAGVKLVEVTRVAGEQLSVEALCAITGICGGKPSPLETAELAAILAYQGVGSEVLVFEEETLIRVGRGRVPGQGGMSRERYKRGIELLVRRKVSEIREALEKARLDYDLFLRKSGEGYAGATFVVYAPREALAGLVHQERGHDLFVEIEPVRREKLEYRALGTRAREPARPARSLVVGVDPGMTTGVAALNLRGEVVALFSRRLLGRGQLTRILYDLGYPAVIATDVEPPPSYVRKLAASLGAVLFVPPRPLSVEEKRRLAEEALSGSGYRVRDSHQRDALAAAYKAYLSFREKLEEVEREAERRGLPIPLEEAKLLVIRGEPVASAVVKVARRHFGIEPRAAQQPPPAEHEERPSASLVPIVERLLSENYALRREREGAQGGTRGEGVSAAQTAQGPRLGAER
;
A
#
# COMPACT_ATOMS: atom_id res chain seq x y z
N MET A 1 -15.21 -16.26 32.37
CA MET A 1 -14.57 -15.36 31.40
C MET A 1 -14.68 -16.00 30.04
N THR A 2 -15.67 -15.61 29.26
CA THR A 2 -15.93 -16.12 27.90
C THR A 2 -14.88 -15.54 26.96
N LEU A 3 -13.98 -16.40 26.46
CA LEU A 3 -13.11 -16.06 25.34
C LEU A 3 -14.00 -15.60 24.18
N GLY A 4 -13.92 -14.31 23.86
CA GLY A 4 -14.67 -13.72 22.75
C GLY A 4 -14.33 -14.47 21.48
N ARG A 5 -15.35 -14.99 20.77
CA ARG A 5 -15.18 -15.62 19.46
C ARG A 5 -14.40 -14.66 18.57
N ALA A 6 -13.22 -15.09 18.12
CA ALA A 6 -12.52 -14.42 17.03
C ALA A 6 -13.47 -14.32 15.83
N PRO A 7 -13.44 -13.23 15.05
CA PRO A 7 -14.23 -13.15 13.82
C PRO A 7 -13.88 -14.36 12.94
N VAL A 8 -14.91 -15.07 12.47
CA VAL A 8 -14.74 -16.24 11.58
C VAL A 8 -14.03 -15.77 10.32
N VAL A 9 -12.79 -16.22 10.13
CA VAL A 9 -11.92 -15.77 9.03
C VAL A 9 -12.24 -16.54 7.74
N PHE A 10 -12.60 -17.82 7.86
CA PHE A 10 -12.93 -18.71 6.75
C PHE A 10 -14.20 -19.50 7.06
N ARG A 11 -15.06 -19.73 6.07
CA ARG A 11 -16.28 -20.55 6.23
C ARG A 11 -16.04 -22.00 5.84
N ARG A 12 -15.19 -22.23 4.84
CA ARG A 12 -14.84 -23.54 4.31
C ARG A 12 -13.34 -23.68 4.21
N VAL A 13 -12.79 -24.70 4.87
CA VAL A 13 -11.36 -24.95 4.95
C VAL A 13 -11.07 -26.39 4.56
N LEU A 14 -10.07 -26.59 3.71
CA LEU A 14 -9.52 -27.89 3.38
C LEU A 14 -8.20 -28.06 4.12
N GLY A 15 -8.11 -29.05 5.00
CA GLY A 15 -6.87 -29.38 5.69
C GLY A 15 -6.12 -30.50 4.98
N LEU A 16 -4.79 -30.42 4.99
CA LEU A 16 -3.89 -31.40 4.38
C LEU A 16 -2.79 -31.82 5.36
N ASP A 17 -2.36 -33.06 5.22
CA ASP A 17 -1.11 -33.59 5.78
C ASP A 17 -0.39 -34.47 4.75
N ILE A 18 0.94 -34.51 4.76
CA ILE A 18 1.72 -35.29 3.77
C ILE A 18 1.93 -36.72 4.27
N LEU A 19 1.69 -37.70 3.39
CA LEU A 19 1.88 -39.11 3.75
C LEU A 19 3.38 -39.50 3.82
N PRO A 20 3.81 -40.24 4.86
CA PRO A 20 5.19 -40.70 5.01
C PRO A 20 5.65 -41.55 3.82
N GLY A 21 6.88 -41.33 3.34
CA GLY A 21 7.46 -42.07 2.22
C GLY A 21 7.08 -41.54 0.83
N SER A 22 6.32 -40.45 0.76
CA SER A 22 6.00 -39.72 -0.48
C SER A 22 6.71 -38.37 -0.52
N SER A 23 8.06 -38.38 -0.47
CA SER A 23 8.87 -37.19 -0.72
C SER A 23 9.09 -36.99 -2.23
N ALA A 24 9.47 -35.77 -2.62
CA ALA A 24 9.74 -35.41 -4.03
C ALA A 24 10.79 -36.30 -4.74
N GLU A 25 11.55 -37.10 -3.99
CA GLU A 25 12.52 -38.06 -4.52
C GLU A 25 11.90 -39.42 -4.90
N ALA A 26 10.66 -39.71 -4.47
CA ALA A 26 9.99 -41.01 -4.62
C ALA A 26 8.75 -41.02 -5.56
N GLY A 27 8.26 -39.87 -6.01
CA GLY A 27 7.09 -39.75 -6.89
C GLY A 27 6.29 -38.46 -6.68
N GLU A 28 5.03 -38.44 -7.14
CA GLU A 28 4.08 -37.35 -6.80
C GLU A 28 3.69 -37.48 -5.31
N PRO A 29 3.80 -36.41 -4.51
CA PRO A 29 3.44 -36.45 -3.09
C PRO A 29 1.95 -36.78 -2.91
N LEU A 30 1.66 -37.61 -1.90
CA LEU A 30 0.31 -38.01 -1.54
C LEU A 30 -0.07 -37.37 -0.22
N TYR A 31 -1.33 -37.02 -0.10
CA TYR A 31 -1.86 -36.27 1.05
C TYR A 31 -3.02 -37.00 1.70
N ALA A 32 -3.16 -36.84 3.01
CA ALA A 32 -4.44 -36.99 3.69
C ALA A 32 -5.19 -35.66 3.64
N CYS A 33 -6.51 -35.71 3.50
CA CYS A 33 -7.34 -34.52 3.28
C CYS A 33 -8.62 -34.58 4.10
N ALA A 34 -9.00 -33.45 4.70
CA ALA A 34 -10.28 -33.26 5.36
C ALA A 34 -10.89 -31.91 4.98
N VAL A 35 -12.21 -31.88 4.76
CA VAL A 35 -12.92 -30.63 4.44
C VAL A 35 -13.82 -30.25 5.61
N VAL A 36 -13.64 -29.05 6.14
CA VAL A 36 -14.52 -28.42 7.14
C VAL A 36 -15.36 -27.35 6.46
N SER A 37 -16.67 -27.42 6.62
CA SER A 37 -17.64 -26.45 6.11
C SER A 37 -18.56 -26.01 7.25
N GLU A 38 -18.62 -24.71 7.52
CA GLU A 38 -19.44 -24.12 8.59
C GLU A 38 -19.19 -24.80 9.95
N GLY A 39 -17.93 -25.13 10.22
CA GLY A 39 -17.46 -25.74 11.47
C GLY A 39 -17.72 -27.24 11.61
N ARG A 40 -18.18 -27.92 10.55
CA ARG A 40 -18.39 -29.38 10.53
C ARG A 40 -17.51 -30.03 9.48
N VAL A 41 -16.95 -31.19 9.81
CA VAL A 41 -16.22 -32.00 8.83
C VAL A 41 -17.21 -32.67 7.89
N VAL A 42 -17.08 -32.40 6.59
CA VAL A 42 -17.98 -32.88 5.53
C VAL A 42 -17.33 -33.93 4.62
N GLU A 43 -16.01 -34.02 4.58
CA GLU A 43 -15.30 -35.04 3.81
C GLU A 43 -13.96 -35.40 4.46
N ARG A 44 -13.54 -36.66 4.28
CA ARG A 44 -12.27 -37.24 4.72
C ARG A 44 -11.74 -38.18 3.66
N LEU A 45 -10.49 -38.04 3.26
CA LEU A 45 -9.82 -38.88 2.27
C LEU A 45 -8.40 -39.18 2.75
N GLU A 46 -8.03 -40.46 2.79
CA GLU A 46 -6.73 -40.89 3.32
C GLU A 46 -5.58 -40.69 2.34
N VAL A 47 -5.84 -40.82 1.03
CA VAL A 47 -4.81 -40.76 -0.01
C VAL A 47 -5.35 -39.97 -1.20
N VAL A 48 -4.83 -38.76 -1.40
CA VAL A 48 -5.16 -37.90 -2.55
C VAL A 48 -3.92 -37.30 -3.19
N ARG A 49 -3.96 -37.09 -4.50
CA ARG A 49 -2.97 -36.29 -5.24
C ARG A 49 -3.33 -34.81 -5.21
N TRP A 50 -2.37 -33.95 -5.51
CA TRP A 50 -2.62 -32.50 -5.54
C TRP A 50 -3.70 -32.10 -6.57
N SER A 51 -3.77 -32.77 -7.72
CA SER A 51 -4.82 -32.54 -8.72
C SER A 51 -6.24 -32.81 -8.18
N GLU A 52 -6.37 -33.79 -7.29
CA GLU A 52 -7.62 -34.12 -6.59
C GLU A 52 -7.93 -33.06 -5.52
N VAL A 53 -6.91 -32.60 -4.78
CA VAL A 53 -7.03 -31.48 -3.84
C VAL A 53 -7.58 -30.23 -4.53
N ALA A 54 -7.02 -29.85 -5.69
CA ALA A 54 -7.50 -28.71 -6.46
C ALA A 54 -8.96 -28.88 -6.92
N SER A 55 -9.33 -30.10 -7.31
CA SER A 55 -10.70 -30.43 -7.70
C SER A 55 -11.68 -30.37 -6.53
N LEU A 56 -11.27 -30.82 -5.34
CA LEU A 56 -12.04 -30.72 -4.09
C LEU A 56 -12.20 -29.25 -3.68
N ALA A 57 -11.12 -28.48 -3.70
CA ALA A 57 -11.14 -27.05 -3.41
C ALA A 57 -12.16 -26.31 -4.29
N ALA A 58 -12.20 -26.61 -5.59
CA ALA A 58 -13.17 -26.05 -6.52
C ALA A 58 -14.61 -26.53 -6.24
N ARG A 59 -14.80 -27.83 -6.01
CA ARG A 59 -16.11 -28.44 -5.75
C ARG A 59 -16.80 -27.86 -4.52
N TYR A 60 -16.05 -27.70 -3.43
CA TYR A 60 -16.58 -27.15 -2.17
C TYR A 60 -16.53 -25.63 -2.10
N GLY A 61 -15.83 -24.96 -3.01
CA GLY A 61 -15.61 -23.52 -2.95
C GLY A 61 -14.88 -23.12 -1.67
N VAL A 62 -13.79 -23.81 -1.36
CA VAL A 62 -13.03 -23.60 -0.13
C VAL A 62 -12.42 -22.20 -0.11
N ASP A 63 -12.33 -21.60 1.07
CA ASP A 63 -11.75 -20.27 1.25
C ASP A 63 -10.24 -20.37 1.57
N ALA A 64 -9.82 -21.48 2.19
CA ALA A 64 -8.43 -21.74 2.57
C ALA A 64 -8.05 -23.21 2.50
N VAL A 65 -6.76 -23.45 2.25
CA VAL A 65 -6.06 -24.72 2.45
C VAL A 65 -5.14 -24.57 3.67
N ALA A 66 -5.26 -25.47 4.65
CA ALA A 66 -4.53 -25.42 5.91
C ALA A 66 -3.59 -26.62 6.08
N LEU A 67 -2.36 -26.36 6.51
CA LEU A 67 -1.35 -27.37 6.85
C LEU A 67 -0.74 -27.06 8.21
N ASP A 68 -0.13 -28.08 8.81
CA ASP A 68 0.75 -27.91 9.96
C ASP A 68 2.09 -27.28 9.55
N ASN A 69 2.67 -27.64 8.40
CA ASN A 69 3.92 -27.12 7.90
C ASN A 69 3.90 -26.95 6.38
N VAL A 70 3.82 -25.71 5.90
CA VAL A 70 3.73 -25.47 4.45
C VAL A 70 5.02 -25.79 3.70
N ARG A 71 6.16 -25.92 4.38
CA ARG A 71 7.44 -26.27 3.73
C ARG A 71 7.47 -27.71 3.22
N GLU A 72 6.54 -28.55 3.66
CA GLU A 72 6.43 -29.92 3.17
C GLU A 72 5.90 -29.96 1.73
N LEU A 73 5.19 -28.92 1.30
CA LEU A 73 4.78 -28.73 -0.09
C LEU A 73 5.96 -28.41 -1.03
N GLY A 74 7.13 -28.10 -0.48
CA GLY A 74 8.34 -27.76 -1.22
C GLY A 74 8.83 -26.33 -1.02
N GLY A 75 9.69 -25.86 -1.92
CA GLY A 75 10.21 -24.50 -1.93
C GLY A 75 9.19 -23.46 -2.38
N GLU A 76 9.52 -22.17 -2.28
CA GLU A 76 8.61 -21.06 -2.61
C GLU A 76 8.12 -21.10 -4.07
N SER A 77 8.92 -21.66 -4.98
CA SER A 77 8.54 -21.90 -6.38
C SER A 77 7.47 -22.98 -6.53
N GLU A 78 7.60 -24.07 -5.79
CA GLU A 78 6.69 -25.22 -5.84
C GLU A 78 5.37 -24.85 -5.18
N ILE A 79 5.41 -24.26 -3.98
CA ILE A 79 4.23 -23.72 -3.29
C ILE A 79 3.46 -22.75 -4.20
N ALA A 80 4.16 -21.82 -4.87
CA ALA A 80 3.50 -20.89 -5.79
C ALA A 80 2.89 -21.58 -7.02
N ALA A 81 3.48 -22.67 -7.51
CA ALA A 81 2.90 -23.44 -8.61
C ALA A 81 1.64 -24.20 -8.17
N LEU A 82 1.69 -24.84 -7.00
CA LEU A 82 0.57 -25.54 -6.38
C LEU A 82 -0.59 -24.57 -6.12
N MET A 83 -0.34 -23.42 -5.48
CA MET A 83 -1.36 -22.41 -5.21
C MET A 83 -1.99 -21.83 -6.49
N ARG A 84 -1.26 -21.71 -7.61
CA ARG A 84 -1.82 -21.25 -8.90
C ARG A 84 -2.83 -22.22 -9.51
N SER A 85 -2.77 -23.51 -9.15
CA SER A 85 -3.69 -24.52 -9.65
C SER A 85 -5.02 -24.56 -8.88
N LEU A 86 -5.08 -23.93 -7.71
CA LEU A 86 -6.30 -23.80 -6.91
C LEU A 86 -7.21 -22.70 -7.48
N PRO A 87 -8.52 -22.71 -7.14
CA PRO A 87 -9.41 -21.60 -7.44
C PRO A 87 -8.84 -20.25 -6.96
N ALA A 88 -9.12 -19.19 -7.73
CA ALA A 88 -8.69 -17.84 -7.36
C ALA A 88 -9.30 -17.44 -5.99
N GLY A 89 -8.51 -16.74 -5.17
CA GLY A 89 -8.90 -16.31 -3.82
C GLY A 89 -8.60 -17.31 -2.70
N VAL A 90 -8.31 -18.58 -3.00
CA VAL A 90 -7.98 -19.59 -1.98
C VAL A 90 -6.70 -19.21 -1.24
N LYS A 91 -6.77 -19.16 0.09
CA LYS A 91 -5.64 -18.80 0.97
C LYS A 91 -4.87 -20.02 1.43
N LEU A 92 -3.58 -19.86 1.72
CA LEU A 92 -2.74 -20.88 2.35
C LEU A 92 -2.58 -20.53 3.83
N VAL A 93 -2.74 -21.50 4.72
CA VAL A 93 -2.65 -21.30 6.18
C VAL A 93 -1.68 -22.30 6.78
N GLU A 94 -0.78 -21.80 7.64
CA GLU A 94 0.04 -22.62 8.54
C GLU A 94 -0.53 -22.51 9.95
N VAL A 95 -1.13 -23.58 10.46
CA VAL A 95 -1.85 -23.56 11.74
C VAL A 95 -0.92 -23.55 12.95
N THR A 96 0.28 -24.10 12.80
CA THR A 96 1.34 -24.16 13.82
C THR A 96 2.02 -22.81 14.07
N ARG A 97 1.87 -21.85 13.16
CA ARG A 97 2.44 -20.51 13.32
C ARG A 97 1.43 -19.55 13.91
N VAL A 98 1.54 -19.30 15.22
CA VAL A 98 0.57 -18.49 15.98
C VAL A 98 1.29 -17.29 16.58
N ALA A 99 0.77 -16.08 16.33
CA ALA A 99 1.33 -14.82 16.84
C ALA A 99 2.83 -14.60 16.54
N GLY A 100 3.35 -15.18 15.46
CA GLY A 100 4.75 -15.09 15.05
C GLY A 100 5.65 -16.22 15.57
N GLU A 101 5.16 -17.04 16.50
CA GLU A 101 5.88 -18.17 17.09
C GLU A 101 5.50 -19.49 16.41
N GLN A 102 6.41 -20.48 16.44
CA GLN A 102 6.14 -21.84 15.96
C GLN A 102 5.72 -22.74 17.14
N LEU A 103 4.56 -23.37 17.04
CA LEU A 103 4.07 -24.37 18.00
C LEU A 103 4.08 -25.76 17.37
N SER A 104 4.22 -26.81 18.18
CA SER A 104 4.01 -28.17 17.68
C SER A 104 2.52 -28.50 17.57
N VAL A 105 2.19 -29.50 16.75
CA VAL A 105 0.81 -29.99 16.61
C VAL A 105 0.27 -30.49 17.96
N GLU A 106 1.11 -31.15 18.77
CA GLU A 106 0.75 -31.63 20.11
C GLU A 106 0.48 -30.46 21.08
N ALA A 107 1.25 -29.37 20.99
CA ALA A 107 1.00 -28.18 21.79
C ALA A 107 -0.36 -27.55 21.42
N LEU A 108 -0.67 -27.48 20.12
CA LEU A 108 -1.98 -27.01 19.64
C LEU A 108 -3.11 -27.93 20.11
N CYS A 109 -2.94 -29.26 20.05
CA CYS A 109 -3.89 -30.23 20.60
C CYS A 109 -4.14 -29.97 22.09
N ALA A 110 -3.09 -29.81 22.90
CA ALA A 110 -3.19 -29.57 24.33
C ALA A 110 -3.88 -28.24 24.66
N ILE A 111 -3.59 -27.18 23.91
CA ILE A 111 -4.18 -25.84 24.10
C ILE A 111 -5.66 -25.83 23.72
N THR A 112 -6.03 -26.50 22.63
CA THR A 112 -7.38 -26.45 22.06
C THR A 112 -8.30 -27.55 22.58
N GLY A 113 -7.75 -28.65 23.12
CA GLY A 113 -8.49 -29.81 23.59
C GLY A 113 -9.08 -30.67 22.47
N ILE A 114 -8.64 -30.48 21.21
CA ILE A 114 -9.22 -31.17 20.04
C ILE A 114 -8.70 -32.61 19.91
N CYS A 115 -7.48 -32.90 20.36
CA CYS A 115 -6.81 -34.19 20.22
C CYS A 115 -6.08 -34.61 21.51
N GLY A 116 -6.04 -35.92 21.77
CA GLY A 116 -5.53 -36.52 23.01
C GLY A 116 -4.24 -37.35 22.86
N GLY A 117 -3.49 -37.22 21.76
CA GLY A 117 -2.29 -38.00 21.45
C GLY A 117 -1.62 -37.56 20.15
N LYS A 118 -0.66 -38.36 19.64
CA LYS A 118 -0.02 -38.10 18.34
C LYS A 118 -1.01 -38.43 17.21
N PRO A 119 -1.45 -37.44 16.41
CA PRO A 119 -2.44 -37.67 15.36
C PRO A 119 -1.87 -38.50 14.20
N SER A 120 -2.73 -39.31 13.59
CA SER A 120 -2.53 -39.88 12.25
C SER A 120 -2.61 -38.79 11.17
N PRO A 121 -2.13 -39.03 9.94
CA PRO A 121 -2.15 -37.99 8.92
C PRO A 121 -3.55 -37.43 8.61
N LEU A 122 -4.58 -38.28 8.62
CA LEU A 122 -5.96 -37.83 8.45
C LEU A 122 -6.45 -36.96 9.61
N GLU A 123 -6.07 -37.32 10.85
CA GLU A 123 -6.39 -36.52 12.04
C GLU A 123 -5.64 -35.18 12.04
N THR A 124 -4.38 -35.14 11.55
CA THR A 124 -3.61 -33.90 11.36
C THR A 124 -4.28 -32.99 10.34
N ALA A 125 -4.69 -33.53 9.19
CA ALA A 125 -5.42 -32.79 8.17
C ALA A 125 -6.75 -32.23 8.72
N GLU A 126 -7.53 -33.04 9.43
CA GLU A 126 -8.77 -32.59 10.08
C GLU A 126 -8.53 -31.48 11.11
N LEU A 127 -7.52 -31.67 11.97
CA LEU A 127 -7.13 -30.68 12.96
C LEU A 127 -6.74 -29.34 12.30
N ALA A 128 -5.92 -29.38 11.25
CA ALA A 128 -5.53 -28.18 10.52
C ALA A 128 -6.74 -27.42 9.95
N ALA A 129 -7.70 -28.14 9.36
CA ALA A 129 -8.93 -27.53 8.86
C ALA A 129 -9.76 -26.86 9.97
N ILE A 130 -9.91 -27.53 11.12
CA ILE A 130 -10.68 -27.03 12.27
C ILE A 130 -10.00 -25.79 12.87
N LEU A 131 -8.68 -25.83 13.09
CA LEU A 131 -7.91 -24.73 13.68
C LEU A 131 -7.98 -23.47 12.80
N ALA A 132 -7.77 -23.61 11.50
CA ALA A 132 -7.86 -22.50 10.56
C ALA A 132 -9.30 -21.94 10.49
N TYR A 133 -10.33 -22.78 10.54
CA TYR A 133 -11.73 -22.33 10.65
C TYR A 133 -11.97 -21.51 11.93
N GLN A 134 -11.34 -21.89 13.05
CA GLN A 134 -11.38 -21.16 14.31
C GLN A 134 -10.50 -19.88 14.31
N GLY A 135 -9.79 -19.59 13.23
CA GLY A 135 -8.91 -18.43 13.10
C GLY A 135 -7.57 -18.60 13.82
N VAL A 136 -7.14 -19.84 14.07
CA VAL A 136 -5.83 -20.17 14.64
C VAL A 136 -4.82 -20.41 13.51
N GLY A 137 -3.64 -19.83 13.65
CA GLY A 137 -2.55 -19.94 12.68
C GLY A 137 -2.20 -18.61 12.01
N SER A 138 -1.51 -18.70 10.88
CA SER A 138 -1.14 -17.55 10.05
C SER A 138 -1.43 -17.82 8.57
N GLU A 139 -1.99 -16.84 7.88
CA GLU A 139 -2.05 -16.82 6.41
C GLU A 139 -0.62 -16.72 5.86
N VAL A 140 -0.26 -17.63 4.97
CA VAL A 140 1.01 -17.63 4.24
C VAL A 140 0.84 -16.81 2.96
N LEU A 141 1.48 -15.66 2.90
CA LEU A 141 1.42 -14.75 1.77
C LEU A 141 2.39 -15.23 0.67
N VAL A 142 1.86 -16.05 -0.24
CA VAL A 142 2.61 -16.63 -1.37
C VAL A 142 2.77 -15.64 -2.52
N PHE A 143 1.75 -14.82 -2.75
CA PHE A 143 1.72 -13.81 -3.80
C PHE A 143 1.75 -12.40 -3.21
N GLU A 144 2.23 -11.47 -4.02
CA GLU A 144 2.04 -10.04 -3.80
C GLU A 144 0.59 -9.67 -4.13
N GLU A 145 0.13 -8.52 -3.63
CA GLU A 145 -1.12 -7.88 -4.08
C GLU A 145 -0.92 -7.20 -5.46
N GLU A 146 -0.25 -7.92 -6.37
CA GLU A 146 0.13 -7.47 -7.70
C GLU A 146 -0.09 -8.58 -8.73
N THR A 147 -0.59 -8.21 -9.90
CA THR A 147 -0.82 -9.13 -11.02
C THR A 147 -0.09 -8.65 -12.27
N LEU A 148 0.65 -9.54 -12.92
CA LEU A 148 1.28 -9.30 -14.21
C LEU A 148 0.32 -9.64 -15.34
N ILE A 149 0.14 -8.71 -16.27
CA ILE A 149 -0.48 -8.99 -17.57
C ILE A 149 0.60 -8.88 -18.65
N ARG A 150 0.96 -10.00 -19.28
CA ARG A 150 1.93 -10.03 -20.38
C ARG A 150 1.20 -10.14 -21.70
N VAL A 151 1.50 -9.21 -22.60
CA VAL A 151 0.97 -9.19 -23.96
C VAL A 151 2.13 -9.34 -24.92
N GLY A 152 2.03 -10.24 -25.88
CA GLY A 152 3.11 -10.45 -26.84
C GLY A 152 2.67 -11.16 -28.11
N ARG A 153 3.63 -11.33 -29.01
CA ARG A 153 3.43 -12.06 -30.26
C ARG A 153 3.32 -13.56 -29.95
N GLY A 154 2.28 -14.22 -30.45
CA GLY A 154 2.10 -15.67 -30.34
C GLY A 154 3.15 -16.47 -31.13
N ARG A 155 3.90 -15.80 -32.02
CA ARG A 155 4.98 -16.36 -32.81
C ARG A 155 6.10 -15.36 -33.07
N VAL A 156 7.28 -15.90 -33.37
CA VAL A 156 8.40 -15.14 -33.89
C VAL A 156 8.55 -15.49 -35.36
N PRO A 157 8.37 -14.55 -36.31
CA PRO A 157 8.57 -14.85 -37.74
C PRO A 157 10.02 -15.34 -37.99
N GLY A 158 10.25 -16.49 -38.64
CA GLY A 158 11.58 -17.05 -38.98
C GLY A 158 12.30 -16.35 -40.15
N GLN A 159 13.58 -16.60 -40.45
CA GLN A 159 14.40 -15.82 -41.43
C GLN A 159 13.94 -15.93 -42.92
N GLY A 160 13.72 -14.79 -43.61
CA GLY A 160 13.54 -14.67 -45.09
C GLY A 160 12.20 -14.09 -45.62
N GLY A 161 12.23 -13.30 -46.72
CA GLY A 161 11.07 -12.94 -47.57
C GLY A 161 10.41 -11.54 -47.39
N MET A 162 10.00 -10.88 -48.49
CA MET A 162 9.33 -9.55 -48.48
C MET A 162 7.94 -9.54 -47.82
N SER A 163 7.20 -10.66 -47.84
CA SER A 163 5.89 -10.80 -47.19
C SER A 163 5.97 -10.88 -45.66
N ARG A 164 7.16 -11.15 -45.09
CA ARG A 164 7.40 -11.31 -43.66
C ARG A 164 7.34 -9.99 -42.89
N GLU A 165 7.87 -8.91 -43.45
CA GLU A 165 7.86 -7.60 -42.78
C GLU A 165 6.44 -7.06 -42.62
N ARG A 166 5.62 -7.20 -43.68
CA ARG A 166 4.19 -6.90 -43.63
C ARG A 166 3.50 -7.66 -42.50
N TYR A 167 3.83 -8.94 -42.37
CA TYR A 167 3.21 -9.80 -41.39
C TYR A 167 3.64 -9.51 -39.95
N LYS A 168 4.94 -9.30 -39.75
CA LYS A 168 5.50 -8.83 -38.47
C LYS A 168 4.83 -7.53 -38.04
N ARG A 169 4.71 -6.56 -38.95
CA ARG A 169 4.04 -5.27 -38.70
C ARG A 169 2.56 -5.47 -38.34
N GLY A 170 1.86 -6.37 -39.04
CA GLY A 170 0.48 -6.73 -38.73
C GLY A 170 0.31 -7.21 -37.28
N ILE A 171 1.16 -8.15 -36.84
CA ILE A 171 1.14 -8.65 -35.46
C ILE A 171 1.48 -7.54 -34.46
N GLU A 172 2.49 -6.72 -34.73
CA GLU A 172 2.89 -5.64 -33.82
C GLU A 172 1.80 -4.56 -33.64
N LEU A 173 0.98 -4.33 -34.68
CA LEU A 173 -0.21 -3.49 -34.60
C LEU A 173 -1.35 -4.15 -33.81
N LEU A 174 -1.53 -5.47 -33.94
CA LEU A 174 -2.49 -6.23 -33.13
C LEU A 174 -2.12 -6.18 -31.65
N VAL A 175 -0.84 -6.41 -31.31
CA VAL A 175 -0.34 -6.27 -29.93
C VAL A 175 -0.59 -4.86 -29.42
N ARG A 176 -0.29 -3.82 -30.21
CA ARG A 176 -0.58 -2.42 -29.83
C ARG A 176 -2.06 -2.18 -29.54
N ARG A 177 -2.96 -2.73 -30.36
CA ARG A 177 -4.41 -2.63 -30.15
C ARG A 177 -4.83 -3.32 -28.85
N LYS A 178 -4.38 -4.54 -28.61
CA LYS A 178 -4.69 -5.30 -27.39
C LYS A 178 -4.16 -4.60 -26.13
N VAL A 179 -2.98 -3.98 -26.20
CA VAL A 179 -2.43 -3.16 -25.11
C VAL A 179 -3.33 -1.97 -24.81
N SER A 180 -3.83 -1.26 -25.82
CA SER A 180 -4.78 -0.16 -25.61
C SER A 180 -6.10 -0.63 -25.01
N GLU A 181 -6.64 -1.78 -25.47
CA GLU A 181 -7.86 -2.38 -24.94
C GLU A 181 -7.73 -2.71 -23.44
N ILE A 182 -6.65 -3.40 -23.06
CA ILE A 182 -6.36 -3.73 -21.65
C ILE A 182 -6.18 -2.46 -20.82
N ARG A 183 -5.48 -1.46 -21.36
CA ARG A 183 -5.28 -0.19 -20.70
C ARG A 183 -6.61 0.50 -20.37
N GLU A 184 -7.50 0.60 -21.34
CA GLU A 184 -8.83 1.19 -21.14
C GLU A 184 -9.66 0.40 -20.13
N ALA A 185 -9.60 -0.94 -20.14
CA ALA A 185 -10.30 -1.78 -19.17
C ALA A 185 -9.82 -1.50 -17.73
N LEU A 186 -8.50 -1.42 -17.51
CA LEU A 186 -7.91 -1.11 -16.21
C LEU A 186 -8.24 0.31 -15.75
N GLU A 187 -8.16 1.31 -16.65
CA GLU A 187 -8.50 2.70 -16.34
C GLU A 187 -9.99 2.86 -15.98
N LYS A 188 -10.90 2.19 -16.71
CA LYS A 188 -12.34 2.16 -16.40
C LYS A 188 -12.63 1.52 -15.05
N ALA A 189 -11.92 0.45 -14.72
CA ALA A 189 -12.01 -0.23 -13.42
C ALA A 189 -11.26 0.49 -12.29
N ARG A 190 -10.58 1.62 -12.58
CA ARG A 190 -9.75 2.40 -11.63
C ARG A 190 -8.64 1.56 -10.96
N LEU A 191 -8.11 0.58 -11.68
CA LEU A 191 -6.98 -0.23 -11.20
C LEU A 191 -5.66 0.48 -11.55
N ASP A 192 -4.83 0.74 -10.54
CA ASP A 192 -3.51 1.34 -10.77
C ASP A 192 -2.55 0.30 -11.38
N TYR A 193 -1.71 0.76 -12.30
CA TYR A 193 -0.74 -0.09 -12.97
C TYR A 193 0.48 0.70 -13.44
N ASP A 194 1.56 -0.04 -13.70
CA ASP A 194 2.70 0.40 -14.50
C ASP A 194 2.77 -0.40 -15.80
N LEU A 195 3.17 0.26 -16.89
CA LEU A 195 3.20 -0.32 -18.23
C LEU A 195 4.62 -0.26 -18.81
N PHE A 196 5.18 -1.44 -19.06
CA PHE A 196 6.49 -1.64 -19.66
C PHE A 196 6.31 -2.04 -21.13
N LEU A 197 6.69 -1.16 -22.06
CA LEU A 197 6.52 -1.36 -23.49
C LEU A 197 7.83 -1.79 -24.18
N ARG A 198 7.76 -2.86 -24.98
CA ARG A 198 8.81 -3.22 -25.95
C ARG A 198 8.42 -2.69 -27.32
N LYS A 199 8.87 -1.49 -27.66
CA LYS A 199 8.60 -0.84 -28.96
C LYS A 199 9.36 -1.55 -30.10
N SER A 200 8.74 -1.67 -31.27
CA SER A 200 9.35 -2.21 -32.49
C SER A 200 8.72 -1.53 -33.70
N GLY A 201 9.49 -0.70 -34.41
CA GLY A 201 8.96 0.15 -35.48
C GLY A 201 7.81 1.04 -34.98
N GLU A 202 6.66 0.97 -35.66
CA GLU A 202 5.44 1.70 -35.32
C GLU A 202 4.48 0.95 -34.35
N GLY A 203 4.77 -0.31 -34.06
CA GLY A 203 3.95 -1.17 -33.19
C GLY A 203 4.69 -1.59 -31.92
N TYR A 204 4.14 -2.60 -31.24
CA TYR A 204 4.75 -3.18 -30.03
C TYR A 204 5.14 -4.64 -30.27
N ALA A 205 6.38 -4.99 -29.94
CA ALA A 205 6.81 -6.38 -29.87
C ALA A 205 6.19 -7.10 -28.64
N GLY A 206 5.78 -6.33 -27.64
CA GLY A 206 5.05 -6.81 -26.46
C GLY A 206 4.94 -5.74 -25.39
N ALA A 207 4.14 -6.03 -24.37
CA ALA A 207 3.96 -5.17 -23.22
C ALA A 207 3.84 -6.02 -21.94
N THR A 208 4.15 -5.42 -20.81
CA THR A 208 3.89 -5.99 -19.50
C THR A 208 3.25 -4.94 -18.62
N PHE A 209 2.06 -5.23 -18.13
CA PHE A 209 1.41 -4.46 -17.08
C PHE A 209 1.79 -5.08 -15.74
N VAL A 210 2.18 -4.25 -14.77
CA VAL A 210 2.20 -4.59 -13.35
C VAL A 210 0.99 -3.90 -12.75
N VAL A 211 -0.06 -4.66 -12.45
CA VAL A 211 -1.32 -4.15 -11.91
C VAL A 211 -1.30 -4.30 -10.40
N TYR A 212 -1.56 -3.22 -9.66
CA TYR A 212 -1.57 -3.18 -8.19
C TYR A 212 -2.90 -3.68 -7.65
N ALA A 213 -3.25 -4.89 -8.02
CA ALA A 213 -4.46 -5.57 -7.59
C ALA A 213 -4.26 -7.09 -7.63
N PRO A 214 -4.96 -7.84 -6.76
CA PRO A 214 -4.90 -9.29 -6.76
C PRO A 214 -5.62 -9.87 -7.99
N ARG A 215 -5.34 -11.13 -8.32
CA ARG A 215 -5.79 -11.78 -9.56
C ARG A 215 -7.31 -11.81 -9.71
N GLU A 216 -8.03 -11.89 -8.60
CA GLU A 216 -9.49 -11.94 -8.54
C GLU A 216 -10.11 -10.62 -9.02
N ALA A 217 -9.46 -9.49 -8.73
CA ALA A 217 -9.92 -8.17 -9.16
C ALA A 217 -9.87 -7.98 -10.68
N LEU A 218 -9.09 -8.79 -11.39
CA LEU A 218 -9.00 -8.78 -12.86
C LEU A 218 -10.00 -9.74 -13.52
N ALA A 219 -10.73 -10.54 -12.75
CA ALA A 219 -11.69 -11.50 -13.30
C ALA A 219 -12.78 -10.79 -14.10
N GLY A 220 -13.01 -11.24 -15.34
CA GLY A 220 -13.99 -10.62 -16.25
C GLY A 220 -13.55 -9.29 -16.88
N LEU A 221 -12.46 -8.67 -16.43
CA LEU A 221 -11.91 -7.44 -17.03
C LEU A 221 -10.91 -7.74 -18.15
N VAL A 222 -10.02 -8.70 -17.90
CA VAL A 222 -9.00 -9.14 -18.86
C VAL A 222 -9.01 -10.66 -18.91
N HIS A 223 -9.12 -11.20 -20.12
CA HIS A 223 -9.12 -12.64 -20.34
C HIS A 223 -7.74 -13.12 -20.75
N GLN A 224 -7.33 -14.26 -20.20
CA GLN A 224 -6.16 -14.97 -20.66
C GLN A 224 -6.45 -15.56 -22.04
N GLU A 225 -5.58 -15.34 -23.01
CA GLU A 225 -5.73 -15.87 -24.37
C GLU A 225 -4.38 -16.33 -24.91
N ARG A 226 -4.36 -17.49 -25.56
CA ARG A 226 -3.22 -17.98 -26.35
C ARG A 226 -3.69 -18.20 -27.77
N GLY A 227 -3.71 -17.11 -28.53
CA GLY A 227 -4.05 -17.13 -29.95
C GLY A 227 -2.84 -17.41 -30.83
N HIS A 228 -3.09 -17.64 -32.12
CA HIS A 228 -2.05 -17.90 -33.11
C HIS A 228 -1.09 -16.70 -33.32
N ASP A 229 -1.61 -15.48 -33.27
CA ASP A 229 -0.85 -14.25 -33.55
C ASP A 229 -0.40 -13.52 -32.29
N LEU A 230 -1.11 -13.71 -31.18
CA LEU A 230 -1.06 -12.91 -29.97
C LEU A 230 -1.28 -13.82 -28.76
N PHE A 231 -0.62 -13.51 -27.65
CA PHE A 231 -1.00 -14.05 -26.35
C PHE A 231 -1.23 -12.92 -25.34
N VAL A 232 -2.12 -13.20 -24.39
CA VAL A 232 -2.29 -12.47 -23.13
C VAL A 232 -2.19 -13.48 -22.00
N GLU A 233 -1.19 -13.30 -21.15
CA GLU A 233 -0.99 -14.11 -19.94
C GLU A 233 -1.22 -13.25 -18.70
N ILE A 234 -1.91 -13.80 -17.71
CA ILE A 234 -2.25 -13.11 -16.46
C ILE A 234 -1.74 -13.96 -15.32
N GLU A 235 -0.76 -13.47 -14.57
CA GLU A 235 -0.09 -14.22 -13.51
C GLU A 235 0.05 -13.37 -12.24
N PRO A 236 -0.31 -13.87 -11.05
CA PRO A 236 0.01 -13.17 -9.80
C PRO A 236 1.53 -13.10 -9.61
N VAL A 237 2.01 -11.96 -9.10
CA VAL A 237 3.43 -11.78 -8.76
C VAL A 237 3.72 -12.62 -7.52
N ARG A 238 4.69 -13.52 -7.62
CA ARG A 238 5.14 -14.33 -6.48
C ARG A 238 6.03 -13.51 -5.56
N ARG A 239 5.90 -13.69 -4.24
CA ARG A 239 6.86 -13.16 -3.27
C ARG A 239 8.24 -13.81 -3.42
N GLU A 240 9.30 -13.08 -3.08
CA GLU A 240 10.66 -13.64 -3.02
C GLU A 240 10.85 -14.50 -1.75
N LYS A 241 10.15 -14.17 -0.66
CA LYS A 241 10.13 -14.89 0.61
C LYS A 241 8.69 -15.03 1.10
N LEU A 242 8.38 -16.13 1.79
CA LEU A 242 7.09 -16.29 2.45
C LEU A 242 6.98 -15.33 3.63
N GLU A 243 5.93 -14.52 3.63
CA GLU A 243 5.54 -13.69 4.76
C GLU A 243 4.30 -14.30 5.41
N TYR A 244 4.17 -14.10 6.73
CA TYR A 244 3.08 -14.68 7.50
C TYR A 244 2.26 -13.57 8.13
N ARG A 245 0.94 -13.66 7.98
CA ARG A 245 -0.01 -12.76 8.62
C ARG A 245 -0.82 -13.56 9.62
N ALA A 246 -0.64 -13.25 10.91
CA ALA A 246 -1.40 -13.91 11.97
C ALA A 246 -2.91 -13.76 11.74
N LEU A 247 -3.63 -14.88 11.82
CA LEU A 247 -5.08 -14.87 11.77
C LEU A 247 -5.64 -14.23 13.06
N GLY A 248 -6.79 -13.58 12.97
CA GLY A 248 -7.49 -13.00 14.11
C GLY A 248 -6.87 -11.75 14.77
N THR A 249 -5.66 -11.32 14.38
CA THR A 249 -5.00 -10.13 14.96
C THR A 249 -4.95 -8.99 13.94
N ARG A 250 -5.28 -7.76 14.35
CA ARG A 250 -5.09 -6.58 13.47
C ARG A 250 -3.60 -6.41 13.19
N ALA A 251 -3.26 -6.16 11.92
CA ALA A 251 -1.90 -5.88 11.50
C ALA A 251 -1.31 -4.76 12.36
N ARG A 252 -0.19 -5.03 13.06
CA ARG A 252 0.61 -3.95 13.65
C ARG A 252 1.25 -3.20 12.50
N GLU A 253 1.12 -1.87 12.49
CA GLU A 253 1.88 -1.06 11.55
C GLU A 253 3.37 -1.33 11.78
N PRO A 254 4.14 -1.66 10.73
CA PRO A 254 5.57 -1.84 10.88
C PRO A 254 6.19 -0.55 11.43
N ALA A 255 7.10 -0.69 12.40
CA ALA A 255 7.87 0.44 12.90
C ALA A 255 8.58 1.12 11.72
N ARG A 256 8.53 2.45 11.67
CA ARG A 256 9.22 3.20 10.59
C ARG A 256 10.71 2.88 10.63
N PRO A 257 11.36 2.65 9.46
CA PRO A 257 12.78 2.40 9.42
C PRO A 257 13.56 3.56 10.04
N ALA A 258 14.64 3.26 10.75
CA ALA A 258 15.40 4.25 11.54
C ALA A 258 16.19 5.27 10.70
N ARG A 259 16.38 5.02 9.40
CA ARG A 259 17.19 5.87 8.51
C ARG A 259 16.36 6.37 7.33
N SER A 260 16.59 7.60 6.88
CA SER A 260 15.95 8.15 5.69
C SER A 260 16.84 8.04 4.45
N LEU A 261 16.21 7.95 3.28
CA LEU A 261 16.88 7.74 1.99
C LEU A 261 16.53 8.84 0.98
N VAL A 262 17.53 9.20 0.18
CA VAL A 262 17.37 9.93 -1.09
C VAL A 262 17.53 8.90 -2.22
N VAL A 263 16.48 8.66 -2.99
CA VAL A 263 16.43 7.58 -3.98
C VAL A 263 16.35 8.17 -5.38
N GLY A 264 17.29 7.83 -6.24
CA GLY A 264 17.22 8.13 -7.67
C GLY A 264 16.68 6.94 -8.45
N VAL A 265 15.80 7.21 -9.41
CA VAL A 265 15.13 6.19 -10.23
C VAL A 265 15.21 6.57 -11.71
N ASP A 266 15.79 5.68 -12.52
CA ASP A 266 15.75 5.72 -13.98
C ASP A 266 14.80 4.62 -14.50
N PRO A 267 13.52 4.94 -14.79
CA PRO A 267 12.52 3.93 -15.14
C PRO A 267 12.60 3.48 -16.60
N GLY A 268 12.34 2.20 -16.83
CA GLY A 268 12.29 1.63 -18.17
C GLY A 268 12.04 0.12 -18.11
N MET A 269 12.24 -0.57 -19.24
CA MET A 269 12.23 -2.05 -19.25
C MET A 269 13.22 -2.63 -18.24
N THR A 270 14.35 -1.95 -18.06
CA THR A 270 15.26 -2.07 -16.93
C THR A 270 15.16 -0.78 -16.14
N THR A 271 14.90 -0.87 -14.84
CA THR A 271 14.86 0.29 -13.95
C THR A 271 16.15 0.35 -13.15
N GLY A 272 16.87 1.46 -13.26
CA GLY A 272 18.03 1.77 -12.41
C GLY A 272 17.58 2.40 -11.11
N VAL A 273 18.20 1.99 -10.00
CA VAL A 273 17.89 2.49 -8.66
C VAL A 273 19.18 2.77 -7.90
N ALA A 274 19.27 3.95 -7.32
CA ALA A 274 20.32 4.32 -6.37
C ALA A 274 19.68 4.87 -5.10
N ALA A 275 20.13 4.42 -3.93
CA ALA A 275 19.68 4.94 -2.65
C ALA A 275 20.88 5.49 -1.87
N LEU A 276 20.76 6.73 -1.43
CA LEU A 276 21.73 7.41 -0.58
C LEU A 276 21.13 7.65 0.80
N ASN A 277 21.94 7.67 1.86
CA ASN A 277 21.49 8.19 3.15
C ASN A 277 21.52 9.74 3.16
N LEU A 278 21.06 10.36 4.26
CA LEU A 278 21.06 11.83 4.40
C LEU A 278 22.46 12.46 4.60
N ARG A 279 23.53 11.67 4.51
CA ARG A 279 24.94 12.12 4.46
C ARG A 279 25.52 12.03 3.04
N GLY A 280 24.74 11.57 2.08
CA GLY A 280 25.15 11.39 0.68
C GLY A 280 25.89 10.08 0.40
N GLU A 281 26.00 9.17 1.37
CA GLU A 281 26.68 7.89 1.19
C GLU A 281 25.77 6.90 0.47
N VAL A 282 26.32 6.15 -0.48
CA VAL A 282 25.59 5.12 -1.23
C VAL A 282 25.25 3.93 -0.34
N VAL A 283 23.96 3.63 -0.22
CA VAL A 283 23.40 2.49 0.55
C VAL A 283 23.03 1.33 -0.39
N ALA A 284 22.57 1.65 -1.61
CA ALA A 284 22.28 0.65 -2.62
C ALA A 284 22.44 1.22 -4.03
N LEU A 285 22.89 0.37 -4.95
CA LEU A 285 22.98 0.66 -6.38
C LEU A 285 22.71 -0.61 -7.17
N PHE A 286 21.62 -0.64 -7.92
CA PHE A 286 21.24 -1.81 -8.71
C PHE A 286 20.34 -1.46 -9.89
N SER A 287 20.14 -2.42 -10.79
CA SER A 287 19.17 -2.34 -11.87
C SER A 287 18.40 -3.65 -11.94
N ARG A 288 17.09 -3.59 -12.21
CA ARG A 288 16.23 -4.77 -12.35
C ARG A 288 15.27 -4.60 -13.53
N ARG A 289 15.00 -5.70 -14.24
CA ARG A 289 14.01 -5.72 -15.33
C ARG A 289 12.60 -5.80 -14.77
N LEU A 290 11.65 -5.10 -15.38
CA LEU A 290 10.23 -5.12 -15.02
C LEU A 290 9.98 -4.83 -13.52
N LEU A 291 10.74 -3.89 -12.96
CA LEU A 291 10.66 -3.55 -11.55
C LEU A 291 9.41 -2.68 -11.29
N GLY A 292 8.35 -3.30 -10.76
CA GLY A 292 7.16 -2.57 -10.29
C GLY A 292 7.46 -1.66 -9.09
N ARG A 293 6.67 -0.60 -8.91
CA ARG A 293 6.73 0.31 -7.76
C ARG A 293 6.51 -0.38 -6.44
N GLY A 294 5.63 -1.38 -6.34
CA GLY A 294 5.38 -2.08 -5.08
C GLY A 294 6.54 -2.99 -4.68
N GLN A 295 7.17 -3.69 -5.63
CA GLN A 295 8.46 -4.37 -5.40
C GLN A 295 9.57 -3.39 -4.98
N LEU A 296 9.71 -2.27 -5.69
CA LEU A 296 10.69 -1.24 -5.33
C LEU A 296 10.43 -0.66 -3.94
N THR A 297 9.17 -0.41 -3.61
CA THR A 297 8.75 0.10 -2.29
C THR A 297 9.24 -0.80 -1.17
N ARG A 298 9.04 -2.11 -1.28
CA ARG A 298 9.51 -3.08 -0.28
C ARG A 298 11.03 -3.08 -0.14
N ILE A 299 11.75 -3.14 -1.26
CA ILE A 299 13.21 -3.06 -1.27
C ILE A 299 13.70 -1.78 -0.58
N LEU A 300 13.04 -0.64 -0.84
CA LEU A 300 13.40 0.63 -0.21
C LEU A 300 13.16 0.57 1.30
N TYR A 301 12.00 0.13 1.76
CA TYR A 301 11.70 0.04 3.20
C TYR A 301 12.63 -0.90 3.97
N ASP A 302 13.12 -1.98 3.34
CA ASP A 302 14.15 -2.84 3.91
C ASP A 302 15.50 -2.10 4.09
N LEU A 303 15.79 -1.13 3.22
CA LEU A 303 16.99 -0.29 3.29
C LEU A 303 16.82 0.92 4.22
N GLY A 304 15.63 1.53 4.26
CA GLY A 304 15.33 2.77 4.96
C GLY A 304 14.06 3.48 4.46
N TYR A 305 13.67 4.56 5.12
CA TYR A 305 12.50 5.34 4.75
C TYR A 305 12.79 6.24 3.52
N PRO A 306 12.13 6.06 2.37
CA PRO A 306 12.38 6.89 1.18
C PRO A 306 11.81 8.29 1.37
N ALA A 307 12.65 9.25 1.75
CA ALA A 307 12.25 10.64 2.00
C ALA A 307 12.16 11.46 0.71
N VAL A 308 13.05 11.19 -0.25
CA VAL A 308 13.11 11.86 -1.55
C VAL A 308 13.15 10.81 -2.65
N ILE A 309 12.33 10.99 -3.69
CA ILE A 309 12.42 10.25 -4.94
C ILE A 309 12.87 11.24 -6.03
N ALA A 310 13.92 10.90 -6.77
CA ALA A 310 14.56 11.76 -7.75
C ALA A 310 14.61 11.11 -9.14
N THR A 311 14.59 11.94 -10.16
CA THR A 311 14.83 11.55 -11.56
C THR A 311 15.79 12.53 -12.22
N ASP A 312 16.38 12.16 -13.35
CA ASP A 312 17.36 12.92 -14.11
C ASP A 312 16.76 13.68 -15.31
N VAL A 313 15.44 13.59 -15.51
CA VAL A 313 14.73 14.18 -16.64
C VAL A 313 13.55 15.06 -16.20
N GLU A 314 13.26 16.10 -16.99
CA GLU A 314 12.09 16.97 -16.90
C GLU A 314 11.33 16.90 -18.24
N PRO A 315 10.01 16.63 -18.24
CA PRO A 315 9.15 16.31 -17.09
C PRO A 315 9.42 14.93 -16.49
N PRO A 316 9.13 14.73 -15.19
CA PRO A 316 9.42 13.47 -14.51
C PRO A 316 8.56 12.33 -15.09
N PRO A 317 9.08 11.10 -15.24
CA PRO A 317 8.28 9.99 -15.75
C PRO A 317 7.09 9.65 -14.83
N SER A 318 6.00 9.13 -15.40
CA SER A 318 4.80 8.77 -14.63
C SER A 318 5.10 7.77 -13.50
N TYR A 319 5.97 6.79 -13.75
CA TYR A 319 6.44 5.84 -12.76
C TYR A 319 7.04 6.55 -11.53
N VAL A 320 7.94 7.51 -11.74
CA VAL A 320 8.61 8.25 -10.65
C VAL A 320 7.61 9.10 -9.88
N ARG A 321 6.72 9.81 -10.57
CA ARG A 321 5.66 10.61 -9.92
C ARG A 321 4.75 9.76 -9.03
N LYS A 322 4.27 8.63 -9.57
CA LYS A 322 3.39 7.71 -8.84
C LYS A 322 4.11 7.08 -7.65
N LEU A 323 5.39 6.72 -7.80
CA LEU A 323 6.22 6.17 -6.72
C LEU A 323 6.39 7.17 -5.57
N ALA A 324 6.75 8.42 -5.89
CA ALA A 324 6.89 9.49 -4.91
C ALA A 324 5.57 9.71 -4.15
N ALA A 325 4.46 9.80 -4.87
CA ALA A 325 3.14 9.97 -4.30
C ALA A 325 2.74 8.80 -3.38
N SER A 326 2.96 7.54 -3.81
CA SER A 326 2.62 6.36 -3.00
C SER A 326 3.43 6.23 -1.72
N LEU A 327 4.65 6.78 -1.70
CA LEU A 327 5.54 6.76 -0.54
C LEU A 327 5.36 7.97 0.38
N GLY A 328 4.61 8.99 -0.05
CA GLY A 328 4.59 10.30 0.63
C GLY A 328 5.96 10.98 0.63
N ALA A 329 6.78 10.70 -0.38
CA ALA A 329 8.13 11.19 -0.53
C ALA A 329 8.13 12.49 -1.36
N VAL A 330 9.13 13.35 -1.12
CA VAL A 330 9.32 14.55 -1.93
C VAL A 330 9.87 14.16 -3.30
N LEU A 331 9.20 14.59 -4.36
CA LEU A 331 9.68 14.40 -5.73
C LEU A 331 10.70 15.48 -6.09
N PHE A 332 11.94 15.08 -6.33
CA PHE A 332 12.97 15.96 -6.89
C PHE A 332 13.02 15.81 -8.41
N VAL A 333 12.96 16.94 -9.11
CA VAL A 333 13.12 17.00 -10.57
C VAL A 333 14.14 18.10 -10.90
N PRO A 334 15.14 17.83 -11.76
CA PRO A 334 16.12 18.84 -12.14
C PRO A 334 15.46 19.91 -13.01
N PRO A 335 15.99 21.16 -13.02
CA PRO A 335 15.42 22.26 -13.81
C PRO A 335 15.48 22.02 -15.33
N ARG A 336 16.35 21.11 -15.78
CA ARG A 336 16.46 20.60 -17.14
C ARG A 336 16.95 19.15 -17.11
N PRO A 337 16.70 18.35 -18.15
CA PRO A 337 17.32 17.04 -18.28
C PRO A 337 18.85 17.12 -18.13
N LEU A 338 19.41 16.18 -17.36
CA LEU A 338 20.85 16.09 -17.15
C LEU A 338 21.55 15.55 -18.40
N SER A 339 22.67 16.17 -18.81
CA SER A 339 23.49 15.66 -19.92
C SER A 339 24.21 14.36 -19.53
N VAL A 340 24.66 13.59 -20.52
CA VAL A 340 25.41 12.35 -20.25
C VAL A 340 26.71 12.64 -19.47
N GLU A 341 27.40 13.72 -19.79
CA GLU A 341 28.61 14.18 -19.08
C GLU A 341 28.29 14.57 -17.64
N GLU A 342 27.20 15.31 -17.41
CA GLU A 342 26.76 15.68 -16.06
C GLU A 342 26.44 14.45 -15.22
N LYS A 343 25.74 13.46 -15.80
CA LYS A 343 25.43 12.20 -15.11
C LYS A 343 26.68 11.42 -14.75
N ARG A 344 27.66 11.33 -15.67
CA ARG A 344 28.96 10.67 -15.39
C ARG A 344 29.68 11.33 -14.22
N ARG A 345 29.85 12.66 -14.27
CA ARG A 345 30.52 13.42 -13.21
C ARG A 345 29.84 13.23 -11.85
N LEU A 346 28.52 13.39 -11.79
CA LEU A 346 27.76 13.23 -10.54
C LEU A 346 27.86 11.81 -9.98
N ALA A 347 27.80 10.79 -10.84
CA ALA A 347 27.96 9.40 -10.43
C ALA A 347 29.38 9.12 -9.90
N GLU A 348 30.42 9.65 -10.54
CA GLU A 348 31.81 9.52 -10.09
C GLU A 348 32.03 10.19 -8.73
N GLU A 349 31.53 11.42 -8.55
CA GLU A 349 31.59 12.14 -7.27
C GLU A 349 30.88 11.36 -6.16
N ALA A 350 29.68 10.84 -6.43
CA ALA A 350 28.89 10.07 -5.47
C ALA A 350 29.57 8.75 -5.04
N LEU A 351 30.38 8.16 -5.92
CA LEU A 351 31.11 6.92 -5.64
C LEU A 351 32.44 7.14 -4.92
N SER A 352 32.92 8.38 -4.82
CA SER A 352 34.20 8.69 -4.18
C SER A 352 34.21 8.21 -2.73
N GLY A 353 35.12 7.30 -2.40
CA GLY A 353 35.20 6.69 -1.06
C GLY A 353 34.16 5.59 -0.78
N SER A 354 33.34 5.20 -1.77
CA SER A 354 32.37 4.12 -1.63
C SER A 354 32.90 2.77 -2.16
N GLY A 355 32.35 1.66 -1.67
CA GLY A 355 32.62 0.31 -2.21
C GLY A 355 31.81 -0.05 -3.45
N TYR A 356 30.95 0.85 -3.95
CA TYR A 356 30.03 0.57 -5.05
C TYR A 356 30.68 0.85 -6.41
N ARG A 357 30.18 0.18 -7.45
CA ARG A 357 30.59 0.40 -8.84
C ARG A 357 29.37 0.35 -9.74
N VAL A 358 29.28 1.32 -10.65
CA VAL A 358 28.25 1.36 -11.70
C VAL A 358 28.47 0.20 -12.67
N ARG A 359 27.43 -0.61 -12.91
CA ARG A 359 27.49 -1.75 -13.85
C ARG A 359 26.85 -1.46 -15.20
N ASP A 360 25.95 -0.48 -15.27
CA ASP A 360 25.23 -0.13 -16.50
C ASP A 360 24.80 1.35 -16.49
N SER A 361 24.31 1.83 -17.63
CA SER A 361 23.87 3.22 -17.78
C SER A 361 22.66 3.57 -16.90
N HIS A 362 21.78 2.60 -16.60
CA HIS A 362 20.61 2.86 -15.77
C HIS A 362 21.01 3.13 -14.32
N GLN A 363 21.97 2.37 -13.79
CA GLN A 363 22.56 2.61 -12.48
C GLN A 363 23.26 3.98 -12.42
N ARG A 364 24.01 4.35 -13.47
CA ARG A 364 24.66 5.67 -13.55
C ARG A 364 23.62 6.79 -13.48
N ASP A 365 22.58 6.71 -14.30
CA ASP A 365 21.59 7.77 -14.45
C ASP A 365 20.75 7.91 -13.16
N ALA A 366 20.39 6.79 -12.53
CA ALA A 366 19.76 6.77 -11.21
C ALA A 366 20.66 7.35 -10.11
N LEU A 367 21.95 6.99 -10.08
CA LEU A 367 22.90 7.53 -9.10
C LEU A 367 23.10 9.04 -9.25
N ALA A 368 23.22 9.50 -10.50
CA ALA A 368 23.31 10.93 -10.80
C ALA A 368 22.09 11.69 -10.32
N ALA A 369 20.87 11.16 -10.54
CA ALA A 369 19.63 11.74 -10.04
C ALA A 369 19.61 11.83 -8.50
N ALA A 370 19.94 10.73 -7.82
CA ALA A 370 19.98 10.66 -6.36
C ALA A 370 20.96 11.68 -5.77
N TYR A 371 22.18 11.72 -6.32
CA TYR A 371 23.23 12.59 -5.82
C TYR A 371 22.94 14.06 -6.12
N LYS A 372 22.38 14.38 -7.30
CA LYS A 372 21.92 15.75 -7.61
C LYS A 372 20.84 16.21 -6.63
N ALA A 373 19.90 15.34 -6.27
CA ALA A 373 18.90 15.64 -5.26
C ALA A 373 19.54 15.88 -3.90
N TYR A 374 20.44 14.99 -3.45
CA TYR A 374 21.19 15.16 -2.20
C TYR A 374 21.91 16.52 -2.12
N LEU A 375 22.64 16.90 -3.17
CA LEU A 375 23.35 18.19 -3.21
C LEU A 375 22.40 19.39 -3.05
N SER A 376 21.14 19.29 -3.51
CA SER A 376 20.15 20.36 -3.33
C SER A 376 19.64 20.50 -1.89
N PHE A 377 19.75 19.44 -1.08
CA PHE A 377 19.33 19.44 0.33
C PHE A 377 20.50 19.57 1.31
N ARG A 378 21.73 19.24 0.89
CA ARG A 378 22.93 19.12 1.74
C ARG A 378 23.10 20.28 2.72
N GLU A 379 23.10 21.51 2.24
CA GLU A 379 23.32 22.70 3.09
C GLU A 379 22.30 22.80 4.23
N LYS A 380 21.01 22.55 3.92
CA LYS A 380 19.92 22.57 4.90
C LYS A 380 20.01 21.41 5.89
N LEU A 381 20.43 20.23 5.42
CA LEU A 381 20.60 19.05 6.27
C LEU A 381 21.75 19.25 7.27
N GLU A 382 22.87 19.84 6.85
CA GLU A 382 23.97 20.21 7.73
C GLU A 382 23.57 21.36 8.68
N GLU A 383 22.71 22.28 8.23
CA GLU A 383 22.20 23.36 9.07
C GLU A 383 21.33 22.83 10.23
N VAL A 384 20.57 21.75 10.03
CA VAL A 384 19.82 21.09 11.11
C VAL A 384 20.75 20.61 12.22
N GLU A 385 21.89 20.02 11.87
CA GLU A 385 22.87 19.54 12.85
C GLU A 385 23.45 20.71 13.64
N ARG A 386 23.93 21.74 12.92
CA ARG A 386 24.46 22.97 13.54
C ARG A 386 23.45 23.67 14.44
N GLU A 387 22.18 23.72 14.05
CA GLU A 387 21.12 24.38 14.83
C GLU A 387 20.76 23.58 16.08
N ALA A 388 20.72 22.25 16.00
CA ALA A 388 20.51 21.39 17.17
C ALA A 388 21.68 21.49 18.16
N GLU A 389 22.91 21.47 17.67
CA GLU A 389 24.13 21.66 18.47
C GLU A 389 24.19 23.04 19.12
N ARG A 390 23.93 24.11 18.36
CA ARG A 390 23.91 25.49 18.86
C ARG A 390 22.93 25.67 20.02
N ARG A 391 21.81 24.94 20.01
CA ARG A 391 20.80 24.96 21.07
C ARG A 391 21.04 23.93 22.17
N GLY A 392 22.07 23.08 22.04
CA GLY A 392 22.36 22.00 22.99
C GLY A 392 21.22 20.98 23.11
N LEU A 393 20.50 20.70 22.02
CA LEU A 393 19.34 19.81 22.01
C LEU A 393 19.73 18.40 21.55
N PRO A 394 19.78 17.40 22.44
CA PRO A 394 20.06 16.02 22.06
C PRO A 394 18.79 15.38 21.48
N ILE A 395 18.52 15.66 20.20
CA ILE A 395 17.32 15.19 19.50
C ILE A 395 17.65 14.22 18.36
N PRO A 396 16.68 13.39 17.94
CA PRO A 396 16.81 12.59 16.73
C PRO A 396 16.95 13.48 15.48
N LEU A 397 18.17 13.66 14.98
CA LEU A 397 18.47 14.52 13.82
C LEU A 397 17.76 14.07 12.53
N GLU A 398 17.60 12.75 12.33
CA GLU A 398 16.90 12.19 11.18
C GLU A 398 15.45 12.70 11.05
N GLU A 399 14.72 12.78 12.16
CA GLU A 399 13.34 13.27 12.15
C GLU A 399 13.28 14.76 11.78
N ALA A 400 14.21 15.57 12.31
CA ALA A 400 14.29 17.00 11.99
C ALA A 400 14.65 17.23 10.53
N LYS A 401 15.63 16.47 10.01
CA LYS A 401 16.01 16.49 8.58
C LYS A 401 14.84 16.13 7.67
N LEU A 402 14.03 15.13 8.05
CA LEU A 402 12.87 14.73 7.26
C LEU A 402 11.81 15.85 7.18
N LEU A 403 11.59 16.59 8.26
CA LEU A 403 10.71 17.76 8.24
C LEU A 403 11.23 18.85 7.29
N VAL A 404 12.54 19.11 7.31
CA VAL A 404 13.17 20.10 6.43
C VAL A 404 13.06 19.71 4.96
N ILE A 405 13.25 18.43 4.64
CA ILE A 405 13.03 17.89 3.28
C ILE A 405 11.59 18.17 2.82
N ARG A 406 10.61 18.04 3.71
CA ARG A 406 9.19 18.34 3.46
C ARG A 406 8.86 19.85 3.42
N GLY A 407 9.86 20.72 3.54
CA GLY A 407 9.72 22.16 3.40
C GLY A 407 9.59 22.94 4.71
N GLU A 408 9.71 22.29 5.87
CA GLU A 408 9.73 23.01 7.16
C GLU A 408 11.04 23.81 7.31
N PRO A 409 10.99 25.05 7.83
CA PRO A 409 12.21 25.79 8.17
C PRO A 409 13.06 25.06 9.20
N VAL A 410 14.38 25.12 9.09
CA VAL A 410 15.33 24.40 9.95
C VAL A 410 15.07 24.64 11.44
N ALA A 411 14.98 25.90 11.85
CA ALA A 411 14.71 26.26 13.25
C ALA A 411 13.37 25.71 13.76
N SER A 412 12.33 25.72 12.92
CA SER A 412 11.00 25.18 13.26
C SER A 412 11.06 23.66 13.43
N ALA A 413 11.71 22.97 12.49
CA ALA A 413 11.86 21.52 12.50
C ALA A 413 12.58 21.03 13.76
N VAL A 414 13.72 21.64 14.11
CA VAL A 414 14.49 21.31 15.32
C VAL A 414 13.65 21.49 16.58
N VAL A 415 12.94 22.62 16.71
CA VAL A 415 12.08 22.89 17.88
C VAL A 415 10.92 21.91 17.97
N LYS A 416 10.28 21.58 16.84
CA LYS A 416 9.12 20.67 16.77
C LYS A 416 9.51 19.25 17.18
N VAL A 417 10.67 18.77 16.71
CA VAL A 417 11.21 17.46 17.11
C VAL A 417 11.63 17.47 18.56
N ALA A 418 12.31 18.51 19.05
CA ALA A 418 12.67 18.64 20.45
C ALA A 418 11.44 18.58 21.37
N ARG A 419 10.38 19.33 21.04
CA ARG A 419 9.12 19.31 21.78
C ARG A 419 8.54 17.91 21.88
N ARG A 420 8.47 17.19 20.76
CA ARG A 420 7.98 15.81 20.75
C ARG A 420 8.89 14.87 21.55
N HIS A 421 10.20 15.00 21.37
CA HIS A 421 11.20 14.12 22.00
C HIS A 421 11.22 14.26 23.53
N PHE A 422 11.08 15.49 24.04
CA PHE A 422 11.04 15.78 25.47
C PHE A 422 9.62 15.83 26.06
N GLY A 423 8.56 15.52 25.27
CA GLY A 423 7.18 15.54 25.74
C GLY A 423 6.67 16.94 26.15
N ILE A 424 7.24 18.00 25.58
CA ILE A 424 6.87 19.39 25.88
C ILE A 424 5.77 19.80 24.88
N GLU A 425 4.52 19.63 25.28
CA GLU A 425 3.42 20.25 24.55
C GLU A 425 3.44 21.77 24.78
N PRO A 426 3.19 22.59 23.74
CA PRO A 426 2.97 24.00 23.98
C PRO A 426 1.78 24.11 24.93
N ARG A 427 1.97 24.81 26.06
CA ARG A 427 0.84 25.46 26.73
C ARG A 427 0.18 26.23 25.59
N ALA A 428 -1.03 25.81 25.17
CA ALA A 428 -1.77 26.51 24.12
C ALA A 428 -1.60 27.99 24.42
N ALA A 429 -1.03 28.75 23.48
CA ALA A 429 -0.84 30.18 23.68
C ALA A 429 -2.20 30.66 24.20
N GLN A 430 -2.24 31.09 25.46
CA GLN A 430 -3.41 31.73 25.99
C GLN A 430 -3.65 32.82 24.97
N GLN A 431 -4.71 32.68 24.18
CA GLN A 431 -5.14 33.75 23.31
C GLN A 431 -5.17 34.96 24.25
N PRO A 432 -4.47 36.07 23.93
CA PRO A 432 -4.74 37.29 24.67
C PRO A 432 -6.26 37.42 24.70
N PRO A 433 -6.88 37.72 25.86
CA PRO A 433 -8.33 37.82 25.96
C PRO A 433 -8.81 38.65 24.76
N PRO A 434 -9.85 38.21 24.06
CA PRO A 434 -10.23 38.82 22.79
C PRO A 434 -10.33 40.32 23.05
N ALA A 435 -9.51 41.10 22.33
CA ALA A 435 -9.67 42.53 22.32
C ALA A 435 -11.13 42.78 21.94
N GLU A 436 -11.85 43.55 22.76
CA GLU A 436 -13.19 44.00 22.45
C GLU A 436 -13.13 44.69 21.08
N HIS A 437 -13.48 43.95 20.04
CA HIS A 437 -13.69 44.53 18.73
C HIS A 437 -14.99 45.32 18.86
N GLU A 438 -14.88 46.63 19.12
CA GLU A 438 -15.91 47.56 18.67
C GLU A 438 -16.05 47.35 17.16
N GLU A 439 -17.06 46.57 16.77
CA GLU A 439 -17.50 46.47 15.39
C GLU A 439 -17.94 47.86 14.94
N ARG A 440 -17.02 48.65 14.40
CA ARG A 440 -17.38 49.80 13.58
C ARG A 440 -18.02 49.25 12.31
N PRO A 441 -19.32 49.52 12.05
CA PRO A 441 -19.96 49.04 10.83
C PRO A 441 -19.18 49.57 9.64
N SER A 442 -18.98 48.73 8.61
CA SER A 442 -18.33 49.17 7.38
C SER A 442 -19.08 50.40 6.83
N ALA A 443 -18.35 51.43 6.37
CA ALA A 443 -18.93 52.67 5.85
C ALA A 443 -19.95 52.46 4.71
N SER A 444 -19.94 51.26 4.12
CA SER A 444 -20.88 50.79 3.10
C SER A 444 -22.27 50.41 3.64
N LEU A 445 -22.44 50.15 4.94
CA LEU A 445 -23.70 49.67 5.52
C LEU A 445 -24.50 50.77 6.24
N VAL A 446 -23.87 51.89 6.59
CA VAL A 446 -24.51 53.03 7.27
C VAL A 446 -25.74 53.56 6.50
N PRO A 447 -25.69 53.78 5.17
CA PRO A 447 -26.85 54.29 4.43
C PRO A 447 -28.02 53.30 4.38
N ILE A 448 -27.72 51.99 4.43
CA ILE A 448 -28.72 50.92 4.40
C ILE A 448 -29.43 50.83 5.76
N VAL A 449 -28.66 50.93 6.85
CA VAL A 449 -29.21 50.93 8.22
C VAL A 449 -30.08 52.16 8.46
N GLU A 450 -29.64 53.36 8.03
CA GLU A 450 -30.45 54.58 8.16
C GLU A 450 -31.76 54.48 7.36
N ARG A 451 -31.71 53.95 6.14
CA ARG A 451 -32.92 53.70 5.33
C ARG A 451 -33.89 52.75 6.04
N LEU A 452 -33.41 51.60 6.52
CA LEU A 452 -34.24 50.62 7.22
C LEU A 452 -34.83 51.16 8.52
N LEU A 453 -34.09 52.00 9.26
CA LEU A 453 -34.60 52.65 10.47
C LEU A 453 -35.69 53.67 10.14
N SER A 454 -35.53 54.45 9.07
CA SER A 454 -36.55 55.40 8.61
C SER A 454 -37.84 54.71 8.17
N GLU A 455 -37.73 53.59 7.42
CA GLU A 455 -38.87 52.76 7.01
C GLU A 455 -39.57 52.13 8.22
N ASN A 456 -38.80 51.64 9.20
CA ASN A 456 -39.37 51.11 10.44
C ASN A 456 -40.14 52.17 11.24
N TYR A 457 -39.61 53.40 11.30
CA TYR A 457 -40.27 54.49 12.01
C TYR A 457 -41.57 54.93 11.31
N ALA A 458 -41.57 55.00 9.98
CA ALA A 458 -42.78 55.27 9.19
C ALA A 458 -43.85 54.18 9.40
N LEU A 459 -43.46 52.90 9.32
CA LEU A 459 -44.37 51.76 9.53
C LEU A 459 -44.92 51.71 10.97
N ARG A 460 -44.11 52.08 11.97
CA ARG A 460 -44.59 52.18 13.36
C ARG A 460 -45.61 53.30 13.52
N ARG A 461 -45.38 54.46 12.90
CA ARG A 461 -46.35 55.58 12.89
C ARG A 461 -47.65 55.23 12.16
N GLU A 462 -47.58 54.47 11.07
CA GLU A 462 -48.79 53.95 10.40
C GLU A 462 -49.54 52.94 11.28
N ARG A 463 -48.83 52.03 11.98
CA ARG A 463 -49.45 51.09 12.93
C ARG A 463 -50.06 51.79 14.14
N GLU A 464 -49.40 52.79 14.70
CA GLU A 464 -49.91 53.58 15.82
C GLU A 464 -51.08 54.48 15.40
N GLY A 465 -51.05 55.01 14.17
CA GLY A 465 -52.17 55.73 13.56
C GLY A 465 -53.38 54.82 13.28
N ALA A 466 -53.15 53.56 12.91
CA ALA A 466 -54.20 52.56 12.70
C ALA A 466 -54.78 51.97 14.00
N GLN A 467 -54.05 52.07 15.12
CA GLN A 467 -54.49 51.61 16.45
C GLN A 467 -55.10 52.71 17.33
N GLY A 468 -55.04 53.98 16.93
CA GLY A 468 -55.71 55.10 17.61
C GLY A 468 -57.19 55.30 17.28
N GLY A 469 -57.78 54.44 16.42
CA GLY A 469 -59.13 54.58 15.87
C GLY A 469 -60.25 53.77 16.54
N THR A 470 -59.99 53.00 17.60
CA THR A 470 -61.02 52.18 18.27
C THR A 470 -61.06 52.45 19.78
N ARG A 471 -61.80 53.49 20.16
CA ARG A 471 -62.34 53.67 21.53
C ARG A 471 -63.70 52.99 21.67
N GLY A 472 -63.89 52.35 22.81
CA GLY A 472 -65.15 51.86 23.39
C GLY A 472 -64.98 50.40 23.77
N GLU A 473 -65.25 49.91 24.97
CA GLU A 473 -65.91 50.36 26.20
C GLU A 473 -65.60 49.26 27.26
N GLY A 474 -65.69 49.55 28.57
CA GLY A 474 -65.90 48.48 29.57
C GLY A 474 -64.89 48.35 30.73
N VAL A 475 -65.23 48.96 31.89
CA VAL A 475 -65.46 48.30 33.21
C VAL A 475 -64.40 47.26 33.67
N SER A 476 -63.88 47.16 34.90
CA SER A 476 -63.97 47.80 36.22
C SER A 476 -63.15 46.89 37.17
N ALA A 477 -62.58 47.50 38.22
CA ALA A 477 -62.32 46.95 39.56
C ALA A 477 -61.26 45.86 39.86
N ALA A 478 -60.40 46.22 40.82
CA ALA A 478 -59.94 45.46 42.01
C ALA A 478 -59.00 44.26 41.78
N GLN A 479 -58.09 43.86 42.66
CA GLN A 479 -57.47 44.31 43.93
C GLN A 479 -56.40 43.23 44.22
N THR A 480 -55.38 43.55 45.02
CA THR A 480 -54.55 42.63 45.86
C THR A 480 -53.68 41.58 45.14
N ALA A 481 -52.52 41.11 45.63
CA ALA A 481 -51.61 41.44 46.71
C ALA A 481 -50.38 40.49 46.60
N GLN A 482 -49.29 40.86 47.27
CA GLN A 482 -48.27 39.99 47.88
C GLN A 482 -47.24 39.24 46.99
N GLY A 483 -45.95 39.51 47.28
CA GLY A 483 -44.83 38.60 47.02
C GLY A 483 -44.82 37.41 48.01
N PRO A 484 -43.67 36.82 48.41
CA PRO A 484 -42.28 37.16 48.06
C PRO A 484 -41.30 35.93 47.96
N ARG A 485 -39.98 36.21 47.87
CA ARG A 485 -38.80 35.49 48.46
C ARG A 485 -38.45 34.06 47.96
N LEU A 486 -37.25 33.87 47.39
CA LEU A 486 -35.93 33.52 47.99
C LEU A 486 -35.66 32.01 48.19
N GLY A 487 -34.43 31.61 47.84
CA GLY A 487 -33.77 30.32 48.10
C GLY A 487 -32.99 29.92 46.83
N ALA A 488 -31.69 30.11 46.66
CA ALA A 488 -30.49 29.83 47.47
C ALA A 488 -30.26 28.34 47.75
N GLU A 489 -29.05 27.88 47.37
CA GLU A 489 -28.37 26.59 47.64
C GLU A 489 -28.82 25.40 46.78
N ARG A 490 -27.97 24.65 46.06
CA ARG A 490 -26.52 24.33 46.16
C ARG A 490 -25.88 24.16 44.78
#